data_AF-A0A847VIA3-F1
#
_entry.id   AF-A0A847VIA3-F1
#
_cell.length_a   1.000
_cell.length_b   1.000
_cell.length_c   1.000
_cell.angle_alpha   90.00
_cell.angle_beta   90.00
_cell.angle_gamma   90.00
#
_symmetry.space_group_name_H-M   'P 1'
#
loop_
_entity.id
_entity.type
_entity.pdbx_description
1 polymer ?
#
loop_
_entity_poly.entity_id
_entity_poly.type
_entity_poly.pdbx_seq_one_letter_code
_entity_poly.pdbx_strand_id
1 'polypeptide(L)'
;AEAERLGVELRGARTTMSQTAAGTVPAALVTLARLRVGAVELANVSALVTPAPLPYVLLGNSALERFRMQRDNDVLRLELR
;
A
#
# COMPACT_ATOMS: atom_id res chain seq x y z
N ALA A 1 12.09 -5.77 -7.23
CA ALA A 1 11.22 -6.93 -7.57
C ALA A 1 9.75 -6.53 -7.73
N GLU A 2 8.93 -6.44 -6.68
CA GLU A 2 7.47 -6.16 -6.87
C GLU A 2 7.18 -4.70 -7.24
N ALA A 3 7.78 -3.73 -6.53
CA ALA A 3 7.61 -2.31 -6.86
C ALA A 3 7.96 -2.01 -8.33
N GLU A 4 9.05 -2.61 -8.83
CA GLU A 4 9.47 -2.51 -10.24
C GLU A 4 8.47 -3.19 -11.18
N ARG A 5 7.98 -4.40 -10.86
CA ARG A 5 6.93 -5.09 -11.64
C ARG A 5 5.65 -4.27 -11.76
N LEU A 6 5.29 -3.55 -10.70
CA LEU A 6 4.12 -2.69 -10.64
C LEU A 6 4.36 -1.30 -11.24
N GLY A 7 5.58 -1.01 -11.73
CA GLY A 7 5.92 0.29 -12.33
C GLY A 7 5.96 1.45 -11.33
N VAL A 8 6.27 1.16 -10.06
CA VAL A 8 6.43 2.18 -9.02
C VAL A 8 7.77 2.90 -9.22
N GLU A 9 7.72 4.18 -9.55
CA GLU A 9 8.92 5.00 -9.70
C GLU A 9 9.53 5.32 -8.32
N LEU A 10 10.76 4.88 -8.11
CA LEU A 10 11.49 5.09 -6.85
C LEU A 10 12.54 6.19 -6.95
N ARG A 11 12.83 6.72 -8.14
CA ARG A 11 13.85 7.76 -8.32
C ARG A 11 13.41 9.04 -7.61
N GLY A 12 14.24 9.50 -6.68
CA GLY A 12 13.94 10.68 -5.87
C GLY A 12 12.86 10.45 -4.80
N ALA A 13 12.44 9.20 -4.57
CA ALA A 13 11.55 8.87 -3.46
C ALA A 13 12.15 9.30 -2.12
N ARG A 14 11.31 9.78 -1.22
CA ARG A 14 11.76 10.20 0.12
C ARG A 14 12.07 8.97 0.96
N THR A 15 13.28 8.86 1.48
CA THR A 15 13.61 7.82 2.46
C THR A 15 13.00 8.16 3.83
N THR A 16 12.44 7.16 4.48
CA THR A 16 11.88 7.23 5.83
C THR A 16 12.16 5.94 6.61
N MET A 17 11.86 5.92 7.91
CA MET A 17 11.87 4.71 8.72
C MET A 17 10.43 4.22 8.93
N SER A 18 10.21 2.92 8.76
CA SER A 18 8.91 2.27 8.96
C SER A 18 9.01 1.27 10.10
N GLN A 19 8.05 1.32 11.03
CA GLN A 19 7.94 0.35 12.12
C GLN A 19 7.12 -0.85 11.66
N THR A 20 7.71 -2.04 11.70
CA THR A 20 7.08 -3.30 11.31
C THR A 20 7.10 -4.28 12.48
N ALA A 21 6.42 -5.42 12.33
CA ALA A 21 6.44 -6.49 13.34
C ALA A 21 7.85 -7.05 13.61
N ALA A 22 8.74 -7.02 12.62
CA ALA A 22 10.12 -7.48 12.74
C ALA A 22 11.08 -6.38 13.26
N GLY A 23 10.54 -5.20 13.61
CA GLY A 23 11.33 -4.03 14.00
C GLY A 23 11.28 -2.89 12.96
N THR A 24 12.10 -1.88 13.19
CA THR A 24 12.15 -0.68 12.34
C THR A 24 13.08 -0.89 11.15
N VAL A 25 12.60 -0.61 9.94
CA VAL A 25 13.35 -0.77 8.69
C VAL A 25 13.31 0.51 7.85
N PRO A 26 14.34 0.80 7.04
CA PRO A 26 14.26 1.88 6.07
C PRO A 26 13.20 1.57 5.00
N ALA A 27 12.54 2.60 4.50
CA ALA A 27 11.51 2.52 3.49
C ALA A 27 11.57 3.73 2.54
N ALA A 28 11.21 3.53 1.28
CA ALA A 28 10.96 4.61 0.33
C ALA A 28 9.47 5.00 0.39
N LEU A 29 9.20 6.27 0.67
CA LEU A 29 7.87 6.87 0.65
C LEU A 29 7.58 7.43 -0.75
N VAL A 30 6.50 6.95 -1.35
CA VAL A 30 6.05 7.34 -2.69
C VAL A 30 4.57 7.66 -2.69
N THR A 31 4.11 8.39 -3.71
CA THR A 31 2.70 8.58 -4.00
C THR A 31 2.36 7.89 -5.30
N LEU A 32 1.48 6.90 -5.23
CA LEU A 32 0.93 6.23 -6.39
C LEU A 32 -0.10 7.14 -7.02
N ALA A 33 0.09 7.50 -8.28
CA ALA A 33 -0.88 8.31 -9.03
C ALA A 33 -2.24 7.60 -9.10
N ARG A 34 -2.22 6.27 -9.30
CA ARG A 34 -3.39 5.40 -9.33
C ARG A 34 -3.11 4.08 -8.63
N LEU A 35 -4.07 3.60 -7.85
CA LEU A 35 -4.11 2.27 -7.27
C LEU A 35 -5.44 1.63 -7.66
N ARG A 36 -5.40 0.52 -8.40
CA ARG A 36 -6.60 -0.23 -8.79
C ARG A 36 -6.69 -1.53 -7.99
N VAL A 37 -7.82 -1.73 -7.31
CA VAL A 37 -8.14 -2.95 -6.56
C VAL A 37 -9.48 -3.48 -7.07
N GLY A 38 -9.42 -4.56 -7.85
CA GLY A 38 -10.61 -5.07 -8.54
C GLY A 38 -11.19 -4.03 -9.49
N ALA A 39 -12.46 -3.68 -9.30
CA ALA A 39 -13.18 -2.68 -10.08
C ALA A 39 -13.01 -1.24 -9.57
N VAL A 40 -12.36 -1.04 -8.43
CA VAL A 40 -12.21 0.28 -7.81
C VAL A 40 -10.83 0.87 -8.12
N GLU A 41 -10.80 2.14 -8.51
CA GLU A 41 -9.58 2.90 -8.70
C GLU A 41 -9.51 4.07 -7.71
N LEU A 42 -8.37 4.21 -7.04
CA LEU A 42 -8.06 5.31 -6.14
C LEU A 42 -6.93 6.14 -6.73
N ALA A 43 -7.07 7.47 -6.66
CA ALA A 43 -6.01 8.39 -7.03
C ALA A 43 -5.20 8.84 -5.80
N ASN A 44 -3.93 9.18 -6.04
CA ASN A 44 -3.02 9.83 -5.09
C ASN A 44 -2.93 9.07 -3.75
N VAL A 45 -2.50 7.81 -3.81
CA VAL A 45 -2.38 6.94 -2.64
C VAL A 45 -0.95 6.90 -2.15
N SER A 46 -0.73 7.21 -0.88
CA SER A 46 0.59 7.08 -0.24
C SER A 46 0.97 5.61 -0.09
N ALA A 47 2.23 5.27 -0.38
CA ALA A 47 2.74 3.91 -0.25
C ALA A 47 4.19 3.90 0.25
N LEU A 48 4.55 2.80 0.93
CA LEU A 48 5.90 2.52 1.39
C LEU A 48 6.46 1.32 0.63
N VAL A 49 7.70 1.43 0.15
CA VAL A 49 8.46 0.31 -0.42
C VAL A 49 9.61 -0.01 0.53
N THR A 50 9.59 -1.21 1.11
CA THR A 50 10.62 -1.70 2.03
C THR A 50 11.51 -2.73 1.33
N PRO A 51 12.77 -2.88 1.76
CA PRO A 51 13.67 -3.91 1.22
C PRO A 51 13.37 -5.32 1.77
N ALA A 52 12.48 -5.44 2.77
CA ALA A 52 12.17 -6.70 3.42
C ALA A 52 11.41 -7.65 2.46
N PRO A 53 11.80 -8.93 2.37
CA PRO A 53 11.08 -9.90 1.55
C PRO A 53 9.75 -10.24 2.21
N LEU A 54 8.70 -9.52 1.86
CA LEU A 54 7.33 -9.94 2.12
C LEU A 54 6.83 -10.72 0.90
N PRO A 55 6.24 -11.91 1.08
CA PRO A 55 5.66 -12.67 -0.03
C PRO A 55 4.42 -11.99 -0.64
N TYR A 56 3.89 -10.94 0.00
CA TYR A 56 2.67 -10.25 -0.39
C TYR A 56 2.83 -8.73 -0.34
N VAL A 57 2.09 -8.03 -1.19
CA VAL A 57 1.85 -6.58 -1.08
C VAL A 57 0.76 -6.34 -0.05
N LEU A 58 0.99 -5.41 0.89
CA LEU A 58 0.02 -5.06 1.92
C LEU A 58 -0.83 -3.88 1.48
N LEU A 59 -2.16 -4.02 1.59
CA LEU A 59 -3.10 -2.91 1.43
C LEU A 59 -3.28 -2.20 2.78
N GLY A 60 -2.59 -1.07 2.95
CA GLY A 60 -2.62 -0.29 4.19
C GLY A 60 -3.77 0.72 4.28
N ASN A 61 -3.84 1.40 5.41
CA ASN A 61 -4.92 2.37 5.72
C ASN A 61 -4.97 3.56 4.75
N SER A 62 -3.85 3.95 4.15
CA SER A 62 -3.83 5.00 3.10
C SER A 62 -4.76 4.70 1.92
N ALA A 63 -5.08 3.43 1.69
CA ALA A 63 -6.13 3.01 0.76
C ALA A 63 -7.44 2.66 1.48
N LEU A 64 -7.39 1.87 2.57
CA LEU A 64 -8.58 1.34 3.24
C LEU A 64 -9.50 2.43 3.81
N GLU A 65 -8.96 3.58 4.21
CA GLU A 65 -9.75 4.71 4.72
C GLU A 65 -10.69 5.34 3.67
N ARG A 66 -10.45 5.08 2.38
CA ARG A 66 -11.35 5.50 1.27
C ARG A 66 -12.59 4.62 1.16
N PHE A 67 -12.64 3.51 1.88
CA PHE A 67 -13.73 2.58 1.85
C PHE A 67 -14.55 2.65 3.14
N ARG A 68 -15.83 2.33 3.03
CA ARG A 68 -16.61 1.79 4.13
C ARG A 68 -16.25 0.31 4.25
N MET A 69 -15.70 -0.05 5.40
CA MET A 69 -15.34 -1.43 5.71
C MET A 69 -16.48 -2.09 6.47
N GLN A 70 -16.97 -3.22 5.99
CA GLN A 70 -17.92 -4.07 6.69
C GLN A 70 -17.31 -5.45 6.85
N ARG A 71 -17.28 -5.97 8.07
CA ARG A 71 -16.78 -7.32 8.37
C ARG A 71 -17.95 -8.19 8.81
N ASP A 72 -18.19 -9.26 8.07
CA ASP A 72 -19.16 -10.29 8.40
C ASP A 72 -18.43 -11.62 8.47
N ASN A 73 -18.22 -12.15 9.68
CA ASN A 73 -17.44 -13.35 9.94
C ASN A 73 -16.04 -13.33 9.27
N ASP A 74 -15.85 -14.16 8.25
CA ASP A 74 -14.65 -14.36 7.44
C ASP A 74 -14.62 -13.47 6.18
N VAL A 75 -15.67 -12.69 5.93
CA VAL A 75 -15.78 -11.79 4.78
C VAL A 75 -15.52 -10.34 5.18
N LEU A 76 -14.56 -9.71 4.49
CA LEU A 76 -14.35 -8.26 4.52
C LEU A 76 -14.91 -7.65 3.22
N ARG A 77 -15.96 -6.83 3.33
CA ARG A 77 -16.51 -6.04 2.23
C ARG A 77 -15.98 -4.62 2.28
N LEU A 78 -15.41 -4.17 1.16
CA LEU A 78 -14.93 -2.81 0.96
C LEU A 78 -15.84 -2.11 -0.06
N GLU A 79 -16.52 -1.07 0.37
CA GLU A 79 -17.36 -0.25 -0.50
C GLU A 79 -16.77 1.15 -0.58
N LEU A 80 -16.54 1.66 -1.80
CA LEU A 80 -16.02 3.02 -1.95
C LEU A 80 -17.03 4.01 -1.34
N ARG A 81 -16.52 4.96 -0.55
CA ARG A 81 -17.35 6.00 0.07
C ARG A 81 -17.86 7.01 -0.94
#